data_AF-A0A7Y5WI73-F1
#
_entry.id   AF-A0A7Y5WI73-F1
#
_cell.length_a   1.000
_cell.length_b   1.000
_cell.length_c   1.000
_cell.angle_alpha   90.00
_cell.angle_beta   90.00
_cell.angle_gamma   90.00
#
_symmetry.space_group_name_H-M   'P 1'
#
loop_
_entity.id
_entity.type
_entity.pdbx_description
1 polymer ?
#
loop_
_entity_poly.entity_id
_entity_poly.type
_entity_poly.pdbx_seq_one_letter_code
_entity_poly.pdbx_strand_id
1 'polypeptide(L)' 'PAMLRLIEEGSLRPAELVGRVIGLEDAGEALATMDQPGSTGMTVVRV' A
#
# COMPACT_ATOMS: atom_id res chain seq x y z
N PRO A 1 9.99 -17.56 0.49
CA PRO A 1 10.88 -16.56 -0.12
C PRO A 1 11.57 -15.69 0.95
N ALA A 2 12.74 -15.13 0.66
CA ALA A 2 13.52 -14.36 1.65
C ALA A 2 12.72 -13.18 2.25
N MET A 3 11.93 -12.48 1.43
CA MET A 3 11.10 -11.37 1.91
C MET A 3 10.00 -11.81 2.89
N LEU A 4 9.31 -12.92 2.63
CA LEU A 4 8.23 -13.40 3.52
C LEU A 4 8.77 -13.78 4.90
N ARG A 5 9.96 -14.38 4.96
CA ARG A 5 10.65 -14.66 6.23
C ARG A 5 10.88 -13.39 7.06
N LEU A 6 11.27 -12.28 6.42
CA LEU A 6 11.47 -11.00 7.12
C LEU A 6 10.15 -10.43 7.68
N ILE A 7 9.03 -10.69 7.01
CA ILE A 7 7.69 -10.33 7.49
C ILE A 7 7.31 -11.18 8.69
N GLU A 8 7.50 -12.50 8.61
CA GLU A 8 7.23 -13.44 9.70
C GLU A 8 8.09 -13.13 10.94
N GLU A 9 9.36 -12.77 10.73
CA GLU A 9 10.31 -12.35 11.78
C GLU A 9 10.02 -10.92 12.31
N GLY A 10 9.11 -10.17 11.68
CA GLY A 10 8.74 -8.81 12.07
C GLY A 10 9.79 -7.74 11.77
N SER A 11 10.87 -8.09 11.07
CA SER A 11 11.91 -7.14 10.65
C SER A 11 11.47 -6.29 9.45
N LEU A 12 10.53 -6.80 8.64
CA LEU A 12 9.81 -6.06 7.64
C LEU A 12 8.34 -5.95 8.06
N ARG A 13 7.81 -4.72 8.17
CA ARG A 13 6.44 -4.46 8.64
C ARG A 13 5.64 -3.68 7.58
N PRO A 14 5.16 -4.34 6.49
CA PRO A 14 4.48 -3.65 5.39
C PRO A 14 3.20 -2.93 5.82
N ALA A 15 2.54 -3.41 6.88
CA ALA A 15 1.35 -2.79 7.44
C ALA A 15 1.59 -1.34 7.90
N GLU A 16 2.81 -1.02 8.36
CA GLU A 16 3.19 0.34 8.77
C GLU A 16 3.35 1.29 7.57
N LEU A 17 3.52 0.74 6.36
CA LEU A 17 3.61 1.53 5.14
C LEU A 17 2.24 1.79 4.52
N VAL A 18 1.16 1.15 5.00
CA VAL A 18 -0.18 1.35 4.44
C VAL A 18 -0.72 2.71 4.92
N GLY A 19 -0.70 3.70 4.03
CA GLY A 19 -1.24 5.04 4.30
C GLY A 19 -2.74 5.12 4.06
N ARG A 20 -3.26 4.32 3.11
CA ARG A 20 -4.70 4.26 2.80
C ARG A 20 -5.12 2.89 2.26
N VAL A 21 -6.36 2.52 2.55
CA VAL A 21 -7.05 1.37 1.96
C VAL A 21 -8.29 1.88 1.24
N ILE A 22 -8.47 1.51 -0.02
CA ILE A 22 -9.57 1.97 -0.88
C ILE A 22 -10.35 0.80 -1.49
N GLY A 23 -11.59 1.07 -1.91
CA GLY A 23 -12.36 0.15 -2.74
C GLY A 23 -11.82 0.09 -4.17
N LEU A 24 -12.24 -0.92 -4.92
CA LEU A 24 -11.85 -1.08 -6.33
C LEU A 24 -12.40 0.06 -7.20
N GLU A 25 -13.57 0.58 -6.85
CA GLU A 25 -14.23 1.72 -7.48
C GLU A 25 -13.36 2.99 -7.49
N ASP A 26 -12.55 3.20 -6.44
CA ASP A 26 -11.70 4.38 -6.29
C ASP A 26 -10.31 4.20 -6.93
N ALA A 27 -9.98 2.98 -7.38
CA ALA A 27 -8.63 2.64 -7.83
C ALA A 27 -8.21 3.46 -9.06
N GLY A 28 -9.15 3.73 -9.98
CA GLY A 28 -8.87 4.51 -11.18
C GLY A 28 -8.45 5.95 -10.87
N GLU A 29 -9.22 6.63 -10.01
CA GLU A 29 -8.90 8.00 -9.57
C GLU A 29 -7.60 8.05 -8.76
N ALA A 30 -7.40 7.07 -7.87
CA ALA A 30 -6.19 6.98 -7.07
C ALA A 30 -4.92 6.80 -7.93
N LEU A 31 -5.00 5.98 -9.00
CA LEU A 31 -3.89 5.80 -9.94
C LEU A 31 -3.63 7.06 -10.78
N ALA A 32 -4.69 7.74 -11.22
CA ALA A 32 -4.58 8.94 -12.06
C ALA A 32 -3.93 10.14 -11.35
N THR A 33 -3.85 10.12 -10.02
CA THR A 33 -3.31 11.22 -9.19
C THR A 33 -1.92 10.92 -8.61
N MET A 34 -1.31 9.77 -8.92
CA MET A 34 -0.01 9.36 -8.34
C MET A 34 1.19 10.18 -8.81
N ASP A 35 1.05 10.97 -9.89
CA ASP A 35 2.06 11.90 -10.38
C ASP A 35 2.08 13.23 -9.61
N GLN A 36 1.12 13.42 -8.69
CA GLN A 36 0.97 14.63 -7.89
C GLN A 36 1.36 14.36 -6.43
N PRO A 37 1.73 15.40 -5.66
CA PRO A 37 1.90 15.27 -4.23
C PRO A 37 0.64 14.69 -3.57
N GLY A 38 0.78 13.57 -2.87
CA GLY A 38 -0.33 12.83 -2.28
C GLY A 38 0.00 12.24 -0.91
N SER A 39 -0.80 11.26 -0.48
CA SER A 39 -0.59 10.58 0.81
C SER A 39 0.75 9.85 0.85
N THR A 40 1.46 9.94 1.98
CA THR A 40 2.68 9.17 2.21
C THR A 40 2.38 7.68 2.35
N GLY A 41 3.26 6.84 1.81
CA GLY A 41 3.18 5.39 1.94
C GLY A 41 2.47 4.72 0.77
N MET A 42 1.92 3.54 1.03
CA MET A 42 1.28 2.65 0.08
C MET A 42 -0.24 2.79 0.13
N THR A 43 -0.85 2.76 -1.06
CA THR A 43 -2.30 2.61 -1.23
C THR A 43 -2.62 1.16 -1.52
N VAL A 44 -3.53 0.55 -0.74
CA VAL A 44 -3.97 -0.84 -0.92
C VAL A 44 -5.41 -0.87 -1.41
N VAL A 45 -5.67 -1.60 -2.49
CA VAL A 45 -7.03 -1.82 -2.99
C VAL A 45 -7.60 -3.07 -2.35
N ARG A 46 -8.78 -2.95 -1.74
CA ARG A 46 -9.57 -4.07 -1.22
C ARG A 46 -10.59 -4.48 -2.29
N VAL A 47 -10.62 -5.77 -2.59
CA VAL A 47 -11.59 -6.41 -3.49
C VAL A 47 -12.62 -7.21 -2.70
#